data_AF-A0DPJ7-F1
#
_entry.id   AF-A0DPJ7-F1
#
_cell.length_a   1.000
_cell.length_b   1.000
_cell.length_c   1.000
_cell.angle_alpha   90.00
_cell.angle_beta   90.00
_cell.angle_gamma   90.00
#
_symmetry.space_group_name_H-M   'P 1'
#
loop_
_entity.id
_entity.type
_entity.pdbx_description
1 polymer ?
#
loop_
_entity_poly.entity_id
_entity_poly.type
_entity_poly.pdbx_seq_one_letter_code
_entity_poly.pdbx_strand_id
1 'polypeptide(L)'
;MSYQLYPKPFQFYYYLPYLRQVAVPMIPPYNPNNYPQQLSSFYHQPIIGNSSDNCIVIEDDNIQHPLNPNQQSIIQTQTNRDQTAQSDQLMILEQPLEKQMKQSDRLNENEPHIRISVFKQHSSQIDAEYILQYDRILGNQYKKEITIGRKKLQDDRSENCDIYLPHGDKNVEKLHCKLSTEKGFSYSNLLTKSVLLFFSLFKSNKHARKLPFSIKQHIYSFIKEKPQFYLTDNATKTGTFLKIKKDNLKLMQLHNTFLIGADTYFHIMEIKSKPIEIKQKRNKDLNQFYNALAKEHIRKGAKIHGLSLEESEQLNALINEFRTNNLRQRAPHKLSQYDRPYLKFAFNSPSINQIQTHIFIAKYDEEYVFKIGRSQECDVIININTVSRRQAQIIYKNNEWFIHDGEGIRESANGTWQSLQNYSTRNHEKKIQSKPRLIEDQMEIKISENIVKFDFVNFGITKKRKLNQALIQDLLW
;
A
#
# COMPACT_ATOMS: atom_id res chain seq x y z
N MET A 1 25.58 56.08 0.51
CA MET A 1 25.36 55.04 -0.52
C MET A 1 24.05 54.33 -0.20
N SER A 2 22.96 54.71 -0.87
CA SER A 2 21.63 54.14 -0.67
C SER A 2 21.34 53.12 -1.78
N TYR A 3 21.17 51.84 -1.42
CA TYR A 3 20.78 50.79 -2.36
C TYR A 3 19.25 50.83 -2.55
N GLN A 4 18.81 51.32 -3.72
CA GLN A 4 17.44 51.11 -4.20
C GLN A 4 17.36 49.73 -4.84
N LEU A 5 16.63 48.81 -4.20
CA LEU A 5 16.25 47.53 -4.80
C LEU A 5 14.99 47.72 -5.64
N TYR A 6 15.14 47.67 -6.96
CA TYR A 6 14.00 47.56 -7.88
C TYR A 6 13.47 46.11 -7.88
N PRO A 7 12.15 45.89 -7.71
CA PRO A 7 11.57 44.56 -7.82
C PRO A 7 11.56 44.11 -9.29
N LYS A 8 12.17 42.95 -9.56
CA LYS A 8 12.04 42.28 -10.87
C LYS A 8 10.59 41.79 -11.07
N PRO A 9 9.99 41.98 -12.25
CA PRO A 9 8.65 41.47 -12.53
C PRO A 9 8.65 39.93 -12.59
N PHE A 10 7.71 39.32 -11.87
CA PHE A 10 7.38 37.90 -11.97
C PHE A 10 6.77 37.62 -13.34
N GLN A 11 7.49 36.93 -14.22
CA GLN A 11 6.95 36.40 -15.48
C GLN A 11 6.35 35.01 -15.23
N PHE A 12 5.03 34.88 -15.39
CA PHE A 12 4.37 33.58 -15.49
C PHE A 12 4.53 33.04 -16.92
N TYR A 13 5.29 31.96 -17.08
CA TYR A 13 5.31 31.20 -18.33
C TYR A 13 4.06 30.31 -18.38
N TYR A 14 3.07 30.72 -19.18
CA TYR A 14 1.95 29.85 -19.58
C TYR A 14 2.45 28.86 -20.64
N TYR A 15 2.55 27.59 -20.28
CA TYR A 15 2.67 26.51 -21.27
C TYR A 15 1.28 26.18 -21.80
N LEU A 16 1.02 26.52 -23.07
CA LEU A 16 -0.13 26.01 -23.82
C LEU A 16 0.04 24.50 -24.02
N PRO A 17 -0.98 23.67 -23.74
CA PRO A 17 -0.91 22.25 -24.05
C PRO A 17 -0.94 22.05 -25.57
N TYR A 18 0.09 21.37 -26.07
CA TYR A 18 0.19 20.89 -27.45
C TYR A 18 -1.04 20.03 -27.79
N LEU A 19 -1.92 20.54 -28.65
CA LEU A 19 -2.92 19.75 -29.36
C LEU A 19 -2.21 18.98 -30.48
N ARG A 20 -1.83 17.72 -30.21
CA ARG A 20 -1.47 16.78 -31.28
C ARG A 20 -2.74 16.38 -32.02
N GLN A 21 -2.82 16.77 -33.30
CA GLN A 21 -3.74 16.17 -34.26
C GLN A 21 -3.45 14.66 -34.33
N VAL A 22 -4.45 13.86 -33.95
CA VAL A 22 -4.41 12.40 -34.09
C VAL A 22 -4.73 12.08 -35.55
N ALA A 23 -3.70 11.82 -36.36
CA ALA A 23 -3.87 11.13 -37.63
C ALA A 23 -4.20 9.65 -37.32
N VAL A 24 -5.38 9.21 -37.72
CA VAL A 24 -5.81 7.81 -37.63
C VAL A 24 -5.07 7.02 -38.71
N PRO A 25 -4.22 6.03 -38.39
CA PRO A 25 -3.66 5.16 -39.41
C PRO A 25 -4.76 4.23 -39.93
N MET A 26 -4.99 4.25 -41.24
CA MET A 26 -5.79 3.22 -41.90
C MET A 26 -5.09 1.87 -41.80
N ILE A 27 -5.74 0.91 -41.15
CA ILE A 27 -5.29 -0.48 -41.05
C ILE A 27 -5.74 -1.20 -42.34
N PRO A 28 -4.84 -1.86 -43.10
CA PRO A 28 -5.26 -2.70 -44.21
C PRO A 28 -5.97 -3.97 -43.70
N PRO A 29 -6.95 -4.51 -44.45
CA PRO A 29 -7.73 -5.66 -44.00
C PRO A 29 -6.86 -6.92 -43.89
N TYR A 30 -6.98 -7.61 -42.75
CA TYR A 30 -6.37 -8.91 -42.49
C TYR A 30 -6.96 -10.00 -43.39
N ASN A 31 -6.08 -10.79 -44.00
CA ASN A 31 -6.41 -11.97 -44.80
C ASN A 31 -6.50 -13.21 -43.88
N PRO A 32 -7.67 -13.85 -43.72
CA PRO A 32 -7.82 -14.98 -42.80
C PRO A 32 -7.66 -16.29 -43.57
N ASN A 33 -6.43 -16.73 -43.83
CA ASN A 33 -6.16 -18.11 -44.26
C ASN A 33 -4.68 -18.44 -44.02
N ASN A 34 -4.41 -19.20 -42.95
CA ASN A 34 -3.40 -20.27 -42.87
C ASN A 34 -3.13 -20.63 -41.40
N TYR A 35 -3.83 -21.65 -40.90
CA TYR A 35 -3.39 -22.43 -39.75
C TYR A 35 -3.00 -23.83 -40.24
N PRO A 36 -1.75 -24.29 -40.04
CA PRO A 36 -1.45 -25.70 -40.14
C PRO A 36 -1.89 -26.41 -38.85
N GLN A 37 -2.75 -27.40 -39.01
CA GLN A 37 -3.07 -28.41 -38.01
C GLN A 37 -1.80 -29.19 -37.66
N GLN A 38 -1.47 -29.31 -36.37
CA GLN A 38 -0.59 -30.37 -35.89
C GLN A 38 -1.32 -31.24 -34.88
N LEU A 39 -1.23 -32.54 -35.18
CA LEU A 39 -1.88 -33.67 -34.57
C LEU A 39 -1.36 -33.93 -33.15
N SER A 40 -2.31 -34.22 -32.26
CA SER A 40 -2.08 -34.77 -30.94
C SER A 40 -1.88 -36.29 -31.01
N SER A 41 -0.86 -36.79 -30.32
CA SER A 41 -0.82 -38.19 -29.86
C SER A 41 0.03 -38.25 -28.60
N PHE A 42 -0.53 -38.69 -27.48
CA PHE A 42 -0.20 -39.96 -26.82
C PHE A 42 -0.84 -40.04 -25.42
N TYR A 43 -1.64 -41.10 -25.25
CA TYR A 43 -2.10 -41.66 -23.98
C TYR A 43 -0.91 -42.07 -23.10
N HIS A 44 -1.02 -41.93 -21.78
CA HIS A 44 -0.58 -42.96 -20.81
C HIS A 44 -1.36 -42.85 -19.49
N GLN A 45 -1.67 -44.02 -18.94
CA GLN A 45 -2.50 -44.32 -17.76
C GLN A 45 -1.71 -44.21 -16.43
N PRO A 46 -2.39 -44.19 -15.26
CA PRO A 46 -1.78 -43.89 -13.97
C PRO A 46 -1.14 -45.11 -13.28
N ILE A 47 -0.08 -44.86 -12.52
CA ILE A 47 0.52 -45.83 -11.59
C ILE A 47 -0.05 -45.59 -10.18
N ILE A 48 -0.57 -46.67 -9.61
CA ILE A 48 -1.00 -46.82 -8.22
C ILE A 48 0.25 -47.03 -7.35
N GLY A 49 0.41 -46.22 -6.31
CA GLY A 49 1.44 -46.37 -5.30
C GLY A 49 0.86 -46.22 -3.91
N ASN A 50 0.73 -47.33 -3.20
CA ASN A 50 0.41 -47.39 -1.78
C ASN A 50 1.63 -46.93 -0.96
N SER A 51 1.45 -46.02 -0.01
CA SER A 51 2.41 -45.82 1.09
C SER A 51 1.65 -45.74 2.40
N SER A 52 1.63 -46.87 3.10
CA SER A 52 1.39 -46.97 4.54
C SER A 52 2.71 -46.65 5.25
N ASP A 53 2.76 -45.57 6.04
CA ASP A 53 3.84 -45.36 7.00
C ASP A 53 3.32 -44.68 8.28
N ASN A 54 3.06 -45.53 9.26
CA ASN A 54 3.45 -45.44 10.67
C ASN A 54 3.67 -44.03 11.26
N CYS A 55 2.66 -43.52 11.98
CA CYS A 55 2.86 -42.50 13.01
C CYS A 55 3.24 -43.18 14.33
N ILE A 56 4.45 -42.88 14.82
CA ILE A 56 4.88 -43.17 16.19
C ILE A 56 4.29 -42.08 17.09
N VAL A 57 3.50 -42.51 18.07
CA VAL A 57 3.01 -41.71 19.19
C VAL A 57 4.10 -41.74 20.27
N ILE A 58 4.58 -40.58 20.70
CA ILE A 58 5.40 -40.45 21.91
C ILE A 58 4.52 -39.73 22.94
N GLU A 59 4.09 -40.49 23.94
CA GLU A 59 3.50 -39.99 25.19
C GLU A 59 4.65 -39.72 26.16
N ASP A 60 4.77 -38.49 26.63
CA ASP A 60 5.63 -38.15 27.77
C ASP A 60 4.73 -37.70 28.93
N ASP A 61 4.60 -38.60 29.89
CA ASP A 61 4.08 -38.37 31.24
C ASP A 61 5.19 -37.87 32.19
N ASN A 62 4.74 -37.17 33.22
CA ASN A 62 5.42 -36.82 34.47
C ASN A 62 6.38 -35.61 34.46
N ILE A 63 6.08 -34.63 35.31
CA ILE A 63 6.83 -34.36 36.57
C ILE A 63 6.10 -33.33 37.45
N GLN A 64 5.70 -33.83 38.62
CA GLN A 64 5.64 -33.28 39.98
C GLN A 64 5.51 -31.76 40.31
N HIS A 65 4.59 -31.53 41.25
CA HIS A 65 4.51 -30.38 42.17
C HIS A 65 5.77 -30.20 43.04
N PRO A 66 5.92 -29.00 43.64
CA PRO A 66 5.76 -28.95 45.10
C PRO A 66 4.93 -27.78 45.63
N LEU A 67 4.37 -28.02 46.82
CA LEU A 67 3.62 -27.12 47.70
C LEU A 67 4.55 -26.41 48.70
N ASN A 68 4.31 -25.09 48.90
CA ASN A 68 4.33 -24.31 50.17
C ASN A 68 5.63 -24.22 51.03
N PRO A 69 5.71 -23.33 52.06
CA PRO A 69 4.96 -22.09 52.37
C PRO A 69 5.84 -20.90 52.89
N ASN A 70 5.18 -19.76 53.10
CA ASN A 70 5.32 -18.80 54.22
C ASN A 70 6.41 -17.68 54.28
N GLN A 71 5.86 -16.49 54.56
CA GLN A 71 6.24 -15.49 55.58
C GLN A 71 7.08 -14.23 55.23
N GLN A 72 6.38 -13.10 55.45
CA GLN A 72 6.81 -11.85 56.11
C GLN A 72 7.72 -10.85 55.36
N SER A 73 7.16 -9.69 55.03
CA SER A 73 7.46 -8.45 55.77
C SER A 73 6.56 -7.29 55.34
N ILE A 74 5.82 -6.79 56.32
CA ILE A 74 5.20 -5.46 56.37
C ILE A 74 6.32 -4.50 56.81
N ILE A 75 6.45 -3.33 56.19
CA ILE A 75 6.78 -2.03 56.82
C ILE A 75 6.80 -0.90 55.77
N GLN A 76 5.90 0.06 55.99
CA GLN A 76 6.03 1.52 55.85
C GLN A 76 6.60 2.13 54.55
N THR A 77 5.76 2.92 53.88
CA THR A 77 6.02 4.36 53.72
C THR A 77 4.72 5.07 53.30
N GLN A 78 4.06 5.68 54.29
CA GLN A 78 3.11 6.77 54.10
C GLN A 78 3.87 8.07 54.37
N THR A 79 4.09 8.88 53.33
CA THR A 79 4.26 10.34 53.42
C THR A 79 4.17 10.91 52.00
N ASN A 80 3.55 12.08 51.86
CA ASN A 80 3.26 12.83 50.61
C ASN A 80 1.93 12.52 49.91
N ARG A 81 0.84 12.49 50.69
CA ARG A 81 -0.41 13.13 50.28
C ARG A 81 -0.50 14.43 51.09
N ASP A 82 -0.79 15.54 50.39
CA ASP A 82 -1.15 16.87 50.91
C ASP A 82 -0.32 18.03 50.33
N GLN A 83 0.00 18.02 49.02
CA GLN A 83 0.36 19.25 48.28
C GLN A 83 -0.14 19.30 46.82
N THR A 84 -1.12 18.47 46.43
CA THR A 84 -1.65 18.43 45.05
C THR A 84 -3.14 18.79 44.94
N ALA A 85 -3.71 19.43 45.97
CA ALA A 85 -5.14 19.77 46.00
C ALA A 85 -5.48 21.21 45.54
N GLN A 86 -4.49 22.01 45.11
CA GLN A 86 -4.73 23.40 44.69
C GLN A 86 -4.29 23.74 43.25
N SER A 87 -3.69 22.81 42.50
CA SER A 87 -3.40 23.00 41.06
C SER A 87 -4.53 22.54 40.14
N ASP A 88 -5.50 21.76 40.65
CA ASP A 88 -6.54 21.14 39.82
C ASP A 88 -7.81 22.00 39.64
N GLN A 89 -7.90 23.17 40.29
CA GLN A 89 -9.06 24.07 40.17
C GLN A 89 -8.96 25.12 39.05
N LEU A 90 -7.81 25.23 38.35
CA LEU A 90 -7.63 26.19 37.25
C LEU A 90 -7.57 25.56 35.84
N MET A 91 -7.75 24.24 35.70
CA MET A 91 -7.82 23.55 34.39
C MET A 91 -9.23 23.10 33.97
N ILE A 92 -10.29 23.65 34.57
CA ILE A 92 -11.69 23.30 34.23
C ILE A 92 -12.27 24.18 33.10
N LEU A 93 -11.49 25.11 32.53
CA LEU A 93 -12.00 26.06 31.53
C LEU A 93 -11.69 25.74 30.07
N GLU A 94 -11.47 24.47 29.69
CA GLU A 94 -11.43 24.06 28.27
C GLU A 94 -11.98 22.65 28.04
N GLN A 95 -13.06 22.24 28.73
CA GLN A 95 -13.86 21.14 28.18
C GLN A 95 -14.68 21.71 27.02
N PRO A 96 -14.44 21.26 25.76
CA PRO A 96 -15.32 21.64 24.67
C PRO A 96 -16.72 21.19 25.06
N LEU A 97 -17.70 22.09 24.94
CA LEU A 97 -19.11 21.75 25.02
C LEU A 97 -19.36 20.61 24.00
N GLU A 98 -19.27 19.35 24.44
CA GLU A 98 -19.93 18.23 23.81
C GLU A 98 -21.42 18.47 24.02
N LYS A 99 -21.97 19.43 23.26
CA LYS A 99 -23.40 19.44 23.00
C LYS A 99 -23.67 18.05 22.44
N GLN A 100 -24.25 17.20 23.26
CA GLN A 100 -24.88 15.95 22.84
C GLN A 100 -25.96 16.32 21.82
N MET A 101 -25.54 16.59 20.60
CA MET A 101 -26.45 16.63 19.48
C MET A 101 -26.98 15.21 19.41
N LYS A 102 -28.23 15.03 19.82
CA LYS A 102 -29.06 13.87 19.47
C LYS A 102 -29.23 13.89 17.95
N GLN A 103 -28.15 13.69 17.22
CA GLN A 103 -28.20 13.49 15.78
C GLN A 103 -28.87 12.15 15.58
N SER A 104 -30.01 12.17 14.90
CA SER A 104 -30.72 10.95 14.49
C SER A 104 -29.74 9.98 13.84
N ASP A 105 -29.87 8.68 14.12
CA ASP A 105 -29.11 7.60 13.46
C ASP A 105 -29.48 7.42 11.97
N ARG A 106 -30.23 8.37 11.40
CA ARG A 106 -30.59 8.41 9.99
C ARG A 106 -29.47 9.07 9.20
N LEU A 107 -29.07 8.42 8.11
CA LEU A 107 -28.16 8.96 7.12
C LEU A 107 -28.68 10.29 6.56
N ASN A 108 -27.87 11.34 6.61
CA ASN A 108 -28.13 12.53 5.82
C ASN A 108 -27.47 12.39 4.44
N GLU A 109 -28.26 11.99 3.45
CA GLU A 109 -27.82 11.76 2.07
C GLU A 109 -27.27 13.02 1.38
N ASN A 110 -27.53 14.22 1.91
CA ASN A 110 -27.02 15.46 1.33
C ASN A 110 -25.64 15.87 1.87
N GLU A 111 -25.14 15.16 2.89
CA GLU A 111 -23.90 15.53 3.57
C GLU A 111 -22.78 14.56 3.20
N PRO A 112 -21.50 15.01 3.24
CA PRO A 112 -20.35 14.16 2.97
C PRO A 112 -20.32 12.95 3.90
N HIS A 113 -20.16 11.76 3.33
CA HIS A 113 -20.05 10.52 4.08
C HIS A 113 -19.25 9.49 3.29
N ILE A 114 -18.58 8.58 3.99
CA ILE A 114 -17.88 7.45 3.37
C ILE A 114 -18.77 6.23 3.55
N ARG A 115 -19.10 5.59 2.44
CA ARG A 115 -19.73 4.27 2.44
C ARG A 115 -18.63 3.22 2.43
N ILE A 116 -18.67 2.33 3.41
CA ILE A 116 -17.67 1.29 3.64
C ILE A 116 -18.37 -0.05 3.42
N SER A 117 -18.11 -0.65 2.26
CA SER A 117 -18.72 -1.92 1.84
C SER A 117 -17.76 -3.07 2.11
N VAL A 118 -18.25 -4.14 2.73
CA VAL A 118 -17.48 -5.36 3.00
C VAL A 118 -18.06 -6.50 2.19
N PHE A 119 -17.21 -7.21 1.46
CA PHE A 119 -17.60 -8.39 0.69
C PHE A 119 -16.51 -9.46 0.76
N LYS A 120 -16.92 -10.72 0.62
CA LYS A 120 -16.01 -11.84 0.46
C LYS A 120 -15.27 -11.76 -0.89
N GLN A 121 -14.00 -12.14 -0.90
CA GLN A 121 -13.27 -12.34 -2.14
C GLN A 121 -14.04 -13.33 -3.05
N HIS A 122 -14.18 -12.97 -4.33
CA HIS A 122 -14.99 -13.68 -5.35
C HIS A 122 -16.51 -13.58 -5.20
N SER A 123 -17.01 -12.88 -4.18
CA SER A 123 -18.43 -12.54 -4.09
C SER A 123 -18.68 -11.15 -4.67
N SER A 124 -19.72 -11.03 -5.49
CA SER A 124 -20.27 -9.71 -5.87
C SER A 124 -21.30 -9.20 -4.86
N GLN A 125 -21.73 -10.06 -3.93
CA GLN A 125 -22.69 -9.69 -2.90
C GLN A 125 -21.99 -8.95 -1.77
N ILE A 126 -22.56 -7.80 -1.39
CA ILE A 126 -22.14 -7.03 -0.22
C ILE A 126 -22.63 -7.78 1.03
N ASP A 127 -21.70 -8.17 1.89
CA ASP A 127 -21.99 -8.89 3.11
C ASP A 127 -22.38 -7.93 4.24
N ALA A 128 -21.74 -6.75 4.29
CA ALA A 128 -22.05 -5.70 5.24
C ALA A 128 -21.75 -4.32 4.65
N GLU A 129 -22.52 -3.32 5.05
CA GLU A 129 -22.32 -1.91 4.67
C GLU A 129 -22.33 -1.04 5.93
N TYR A 130 -21.37 -0.12 6.01
CA TYR A 130 -21.25 0.84 7.10
C TYR A 130 -21.16 2.24 6.52
N ILE A 131 -21.78 3.20 7.19
CA ILE A 131 -21.70 4.61 6.80
C ILE A 131 -20.94 5.40 7.86
N LEU A 132 -19.81 5.98 7.45
CA LEU A 132 -19.04 6.90 8.26
C LEU A 132 -19.44 8.34 7.91
N GLN A 133 -20.04 9.03 8.86
CA GLN A 133 -20.48 10.42 8.72
C GLN A 133 -20.23 11.15 10.05
N TYR A 134 -19.57 12.30 10.03
CA TYR A 134 -19.23 13.08 11.24
C TYR A 134 -18.36 12.33 12.27
N ASP A 135 -17.30 11.68 11.81
CA ASP A 135 -16.35 10.96 12.68
C ASP A 135 -17.05 9.87 13.53
N ARG A 136 -18.16 9.33 13.01
CA ARG A 136 -18.87 8.20 13.62
C ARG A 136 -19.43 7.28 12.55
N ILE A 137 -19.43 5.99 12.86
CA ILE A 137 -20.27 5.03 12.14
C ILE A 137 -21.71 5.25 12.59
N LEU A 138 -22.66 5.33 11.68
CA LEU A 138 -24.08 5.49 12.03
C LEU A 138 -24.51 4.34 12.97
N GLY A 139 -25.18 4.68 14.08
CA GLY A 139 -25.53 3.75 15.16
C GLY A 139 -24.44 3.54 16.22
N ASN A 140 -23.23 4.07 16.02
CA ASN A 140 -22.14 4.03 17.00
C ASN A 140 -21.86 5.42 17.62
N GLN A 141 -21.09 5.40 18.72
CA GLN A 141 -20.59 6.61 19.36
C GLN A 141 -19.52 7.29 18.49
N TYR A 142 -19.38 8.61 18.68
CA TYR A 142 -18.32 9.41 18.05
C TYR A 142 -16.93 8.90 18.44
N LYS A 143 -16.07 8.69 17.44
CA LYS A 143 -14.69 8.26 17.62
C LYS A 143 -13.81 8.76 16.50
N LYS A 144 -12.68 9.39 16.84
CA LYS A 144 -11.64 9.78 15.88
C LYS A 144 -10.90 8.59 15.28
N GLU A 145 -10.95 7.43 15.93
CA GLU A 145 -10.38 6.17 15.47
C GLU A 145 -11.49 5.13 15.38
N ILE A 146 -11.77 4.68 14.15
CA ILE A 146 -12.71 3.60 13.85
C ILE A 146 -11.92 2.31 13.70
N THR A 147 -12.26 1.29 14.47
CA THR A 147 -11.56 0.01 14.49
C THR A 147 -12.25 -1.02 13.59
N ILE A 148 -11.46 -1.77 12.83
CA ILE A 148 -11.93 -2.85 11.94
C ILE A 148 -11.34 -4.18 12.42
N GLY A 149 -12.16 -5.21 12.56
CA GLY A 149 -11.67 -6.52 12.97
C GLY A 149 -12.76 -7.59 13.14
N ARG A 150 -12.44 -8.65 13.88
CA ARG A 150 -13.33 -9.81 14.05
C ARG A 150 -14.28 -9.63 15.23
N LYS A 151 -15.53 -10.07 15.08
CA LYS A 151 -16.52 -10.14 16.17
C LYS A 151 -16.09 -11.13 17.26
N LYS A 152 -16.20 -10.73 18.54
CA LYS A 152 -15.99 -11.64 19.68
C LYS A 152 -17.21 -12.54 19.85
N LEU A 153 -17.00 -13.84 20.01
CA LEU A 153 -18.06 -14.84 20.18
C LEU A 153 -18.66 -14.86 21.61
N GLN A 154 -18.14 -14.08 22.56
CA GLN A 154 -18.58 -14.08 23.96
C GLN A 154 -18.65 -12.67 24.58
N ASP A 155 -19.66 -12.52 25.45
CA ASP A 155 -20.28 -11.36 26.12
C ASP A 155 -19.38 -10.38 26.92
N ASP A 156 -18.08 -10.43 26.73
CA ASP A 156 -17.17 -9.48 27.35
C ASP A 156 -17.31 -8.10 26.70
N ARG A 157 -18.03 -7.22 27.40
CA ARG A 157 -18.33 -5.83 27.04
C ARG A 157 -17.12 -4.91 26.82
N SER A 158 -15.89 -5.40 26.88
CA SER A 158 -14.69 -4.55 27.02
C SER A 158 -14.01 -4.12 25.72
N GLU A 159 -14.24 -4.78 24.57
CA GLU A 159 -13.56 -4.37 23.31
C GLU A 159 -14.46 -4.60 22.08
N ASN A 160 -15.29 -3.60 21.77
CA ASN A 160 -16.12 -3.61 20.56
C ASN A 160 -15.36 -2.98 19.40
N CYS A 161 -15.23 -3.72 18.30
CA CYS A 161 -14.85 -3.16 17.01
C CYS A 161 -15.99 -2.30 16.47
N ASP A 162 -15.65 -1.26 15.72
CA ASP A 162 -16.66 -0.39 15.11
C ASP A 162 -17.19 -0.99 13.80
N ILE A 163 -16.33 -1.68 13.05
CA ILE A 163 -16.63 -2.39 11.81
C ILE A 163 -16.24 -3.86 11.99
N TYR A 164 -17.21 -4.75 11.84
CA TYR A 164 -17.01 -6.19 11.99
C TYR A 164 -16.88 -6.85 10.62
N LEU A 165 -15.85 -7.67 10.46
CA LEU A 165 -15.72 -8.51 9.27
C LEU A 165 -16.63 -9.76 9.44
N PRO A 166 -17.56 -10.02 8.49
CA PRO A 166 -18.65 -10.98 8.65
C PRO A 166 -18.17 -12.43 8.62
N HIS A 167 -17.11 -12.70 7.87
CA HIS A 167 -16.49 -14.01 7.84
C HIS A 167 -15.61 -14.11 9.07
N GLY A 168 -16.04 -14.92 10.06
CA GLY A 168 -15.35 -15.20 11.33
C GLY A 168 -14.01 -15.92 11.16
N ASP A 169 -13.20 -15.43 10.23
CA ASP A 169 -11.93 -15.97 9.83
C ASP A 169 -10.96 -15.88 11.01
N LYS A 170 -10.38 -17.04 11.32
CA LYS A 170 -9.40 -17.19 12.41
C LYS A 170 -8.16 -16.32 12.15
N ASN A 171 -7.90 -15.99 10.89
CA ASN A 171 -6.79 -15.16 10.44
C ASN A 171 -7.00 -13.66 10.64
N VAL A 172 -8.21 -13.22 10.95
CA VAL A 172 -8.53 -11.83 11.27
C VAL A 172 -8.37 -11.62 12.78
N GLU A 173 -7.53 -10.67 13.15
CA GLU A 173 -7.33 -10.29 14.55
C GLU A 173 -8.54 -9.52 15.09
N LYS A 174 -8.68 -9.47 16.42
CA LYS A 174 -9.75 -8.71 17.08
C LYS A 174 -9.69 -7.24 16.66
N LEU A 175 -8.51 -6.62 16.74
CA LEU A 175 -8.28 -5.24 16.30
C LEU A 175 -7.29 -5.27 15.13
N HIS A 176 -7.79 -5.40 13.91
CA HIS A 176 -6.96 -5.67 12.75
C HIS A 176 -6.30 -4.40 12.20
N CYS A 177 -7.12 -3.40 11.90
CA CYS A 177 -6.66 -2.10 11.43
C CYS A 177 -7.54 -0.98 11.99
N LYS A 178 -7.07 0.25 11.83
CA LYS A 178 -7.74 1.47 12.30
C LYS A 178 -7.87 2.46 11.17
N LEU A 179 -9.01 3.13 11.17
CA LEU A 179 -9.34 4.26 10.32
C LEU A 179 -9.32 5.52 11.19
N SER A 180 -8.36 6.40 10.96
CA SER A 180 -8.29 7.71 11.59
C SER A 180 -9.11 8.73 10.78
N THR A 181 -10.02 9.40 11.46
CA THR A 181 -10.87 10.45 10.89
C THR A 181 -10.50 11.84 11.42
N GLU A 182 -9.42 11.95 12.21
CA GLU A 182 -8.97 13.20 12.82
C GLU A 182 -8.88 14.35 11.82
N LYS A 183 -8.50 14.04 10.56
CA LYS A 183 -8.42 14.99 9.46
C LYS A 183 -9.52 14.89 8.40
N GLY A 184 -10.52 14.06 8.65
CA GLY A 184 -11.59 13.74 7.73
C GLY A 184 -12.62 14.85 7.68
N PHE A 185 -13.50 14.91 8.68
CA PHE A 185 -14.65 15.82 8.67
C PHE A 185 -14.35 17.21 9.26
N SER A 186 -13.35 17.30 10.15
CA SER A 186 -12.95 18.49 10.92
C SER A 186 -12.29 19.59 10.07
N TYR A 187 -11.52 19.25 9.03
CA TYR A 187 -10.73 20.19 8.21
C TYR A 187 -11.58 21.10 7.31
N SER A 188 -12.89 20.92 7.37
CA SER A 188 -13.84 21.75 6.65
C SER A 188 -13.96 23.19 7.18
N ASN A 189 -13.39 23.52 8.36
CA ASN A 189 -13.55 24.81 9.05
C ASN A 189 -12.26 25.59 9.37
N LEU A 190 -11.06 25.04 9.18
CA LEU A 190 -9.83 25.74 9.53
C LEU A 190 -9.47 26.78 8.45
N LEU A 191 -9.21 28.02 8.88
CA LEU A 191 -8.64 29.07 8.04
C LEU A 191 -7.15 28.76 7.81
N THR A 192 -6.84 27.99 6.77
CA THR A 192 -5.45 27.70 6.41
C THR A 192 -4.74 28.97 5.90
N LYS A 193 -3.41 28.99 5.93
CA LYS A 193 -2.62 30.13 5.39
C LYS A 193 -2.99 30.42 3.93
N SER A 194 -3.23 29.39 3.13
CA SER A 194 -3.64 29.54 1.73
C SER A 194 -5.03 30.14 1.60
N VAL A 195 -5.98 29.77 2.47
CA VAL A 195 -7.31 30.37 2.54
C VAL A 195 -7.24 31.83 2.99
N LEU A 196 -6.42 32.15 3.99
CA LEU A 196 -6.19 33.53 4.43
C LEU A 196 -5.54 34.38 3.34
N LEU A 197 -4.54 33.84 2.64
CA LEU A 197 -3.91 34.51 1.50
C LEU A 197 -4.90 34.74 0.36
N PHE A 198 -5.75 33.75 0.08
CA PHE A 198 -6.85 33.89 -0.87
C PHE A 198 -7.73 35.08 -0.49
N PHE A 199 -8.30 35.11 0.72
CA PHE A 199 -9.14 36.23 1.14
C PHE A 199 -8.40 37.56 1.15
N SER A 200 -7.12 37.59 1.57
CA SER A 200 -6.28 38.79 1.53
C SER A 200 -6.05 39.32 0.11
N LEU A 201 -5.85 38.44 -0.88
CA LEU A 201 -5.73 38.82 -2.28
C LEU A 201 -7.03 39.44 -2.81
N PHE A 202 -8.17 38.84 -2.48
CA PHE A 202 -9.47 39.40 -2.84
C PHE A 202 -9.78 40.69 -2.08
N LYS A 203 -9.27 40.87 -0.86
CA LYS A 203 -9.38 42.14 -0.14
C LYS A 203 -8.47 43.21 -0.75
N SER A 204 -7.22 42.91 -1.07
CA SER A 204 -6.25 43.93 -1.49
C SER A 204 -6.29 44.26 -2.99
N ASN A 205 -6.81 43.37 -3.84
CA ASN A 205 -6.77 43.52 -5.30
C ASN A 205 -8.16 43.87 -5.90
N LYS A 206 -8.28 45.07 -6.48
CA LYS A 206 -9.52 45.56 -7.11
C LYS A 206 -10.03 44.66 -8.25
N HIS A 207 -9.15 44.02 -9.02
CA HIS A 207 -9.55 43.11 -10.10
C HIS A 207 -10.08 41.79 -9.55
N ALA A 208 -9.42 41.22 -8.54
CA ALA A 208 -9.89 40.01 -7.87
C ALA A 208 -11.28 40.23 -7.25
N ARG A 209 -11.53 41.39 -6.62
CA ARG A 209 -12.87 41.75 -6.09
C ARG A 209 -13.99 41.63 -7.12
N LYS A 210 -13.71 42.00 -8.37
CA LYS A 210 -14.68 41.97 -9.48
C LYS A 210 -14.96 40.57 -10.03
N LEU A 211 -14.21 39.54 -9.63
CA LEU A 211 -14.46 38.18 -10.12
C LEU A 211 -15.86 37.69 -9.70
N PRO A 212 -16.59 37.00 -10.59
CA PRO A 212 -17.87 36.39 -10.25
C PRO A 212 -17.76 35.44 -9.05
N PHE A 213 -18.84 35.34 -8.27
CA PHE A 213 -18.88 34.48 -7.09
C PHE A 213 -18.58 33.01 -7.43
N SER A 214 -19.06 32.52 -8.58
CA SER A 214 -18.77 31.17 -9.08
C SER A 214 -17.26 30.91 -9.24
N ILE A 215 -16.51 31.88 -9.75
CA ILE A 215 -15.05 31.78 -9.90
C ILE A 215 -14.35 31.80 -8.55
N LYS A 216 -14.75 32.70 -7.64
CA LYS A 216 -14.24 32.74 -6.27
C LYS A 216 -14.45 31.42 -5.55
N GLN A 217 -15.64 30.84 -5.70
CA GLN A 217 -15.99 29.55 -5.13
C GLN A 217 -15.15 28.42 -5.73
N HIS A 218 -14.93 28.44 -7.05
CA HIS A 218 -14.08 27.46 -7.72
C HIS A 218 -12.64 27.53 -7.23
N ILE A 219 -12.05 28.74 -7.14
CA ILE A 219 -10.70 28.92 -6.60
C ILE A 219 -10.63 28.48 -5.13
N TYR A 220 -11.61 28.86 -4.30
CA TYR A 220 -11.68 28.41 -2.92
C TYR A 220 -11.74 26.89 -2.80
N SER A 221 -12.46 26.20 -3.70
CA SER A 221 -12.54 24.73 -3.72
C SER A 221 -11.19 24.04 -3.99
N PHE A 222 -10.27 24.70 -4.71
CA PHE A 222 -8.90 24.21 -4.89
C PHE A 222 -7.99 24.49 -3.69
N ILE A 223 -8.23 25.60 -3.01
CA ILE A 223 -7.39 26.06 -1.91
C ILE A 223 -7.77 25.37 -0.59
N LYS A 224 -9.05 24.99 -0.47
CA LYS A 224 -9.53 24.25 0.68
C LYS A 224 -8.86 22.89 0.74
N GLU A 225 -8.31 22.56 1.89
CA GLU A 225 -7.76 21.23 2.14
C GLU A 225 -8.88 20.19 2.00
N LYS A 226 -8.59 19.15 1.21
CA LYS A 226 -9.50 18.04 1.03
C LYS A 226 -9.55 17.23 2.33
N PRO A 227 -10.71 16.70 2.73
CA PRO A 227 -10.81 15.70 3.79
C PRO A 227 -9.78 14.59 3.63
N GLN A 228 -9.08 14.27 4.71
CA GLN A 228 -8.04 13.23 4.73
C GLN A 228 -8.40 12.17 5.77
N PHE A 229 -8.51 10.94 5.30
CA PHE A 229 -8.75 9.77 6.14
C PHE A 229 -7.54 8.87 6.04
N TYR A 230 -7.11 8.27 7.16
CA TYR A 230 -5.92 7.44 7.16
C TYR A 230 -6.21 6.05 7.67
N LEU A 231 -5.59 5.06 7.03
CA LEU A 231 -5.65 3.67 7.42
C LEU A 231 -4.30 3.23 8.01
N THR A 232 -4.34 2.55 9.15
CA THR A 232 -3.18 1.91 9.77
C THR A 232 -3.50 0.45 10.09
N ASP A 233 -2.64 -0.46 9.66
CA ASP A 233 -2.61 -1.84 10.16
C ASP A 233 -1.95 -1.90 11.55
N ASN A 234 -2.55 -2.69 12.46
CA ASN A 234 -2.12 -2.85 13.85
C ASN A 234 -1.02 -3.92 14.04
N ALA A 235 -0.13 -4.09 13.07
CA ALA A 235 0.92 -5.12 13.09
C ALA A 235 0.36 -6.54 13.18
N THR A 236 -0.72 -6.79 12.43
CA THR A 236 -1.41 -8.08 12.45
C THR A 236 -0.61 -9.17 11.75
N LYS A 237 -0.82 -10.43 12.14
CA LYS A 237 -0.08 -11.57 11.55
C LYS A 237 -0.31 -11.67 10.04
N THR A 238 -1.55 -11.52 9.58
CA THR A 238 -1.90 -11.62 8.16
C THR A 238 -1.67 -10.31 7.41
N GLY A 239 -1.73 -9.17 8.09
CA GLY A 239 -1.57 -7.86 7.49
C GLY A 239 -2.84 -7.34 6.82
N THR A 240 -2.78 -6.08 6.43
CA THR A 240 -3.78 -5.40 5.61
C THR A 240 -3.12 -5.05 4.29
N PHE A 241 -3.78 -5.35 3.17
CA PHE A 241 -3.23 -5.10 1.85
C PHE A 241 -4.08 -4.11 1.06
N LEU A 242 -3.45 -3.17 0.38
CA LEU A 242 -4.06 -2.19 -0.50
C LEU A 242 -4.05 -2.71 -1.94
N LYS A 243 -5.21 -2.69 -2.63
CA LYS A 243 -5.27 -3.06 -4.04
C LYS A 243 -4.47 -2.09 -4.90
N ILE A 244 -3.68 -2.62 -5.82
CA ILE A 244 -3.06 -1.85 -6.89
C ILE A 244 -4.06 -1.80 -8.04
N LYS A 245 -4.54 -0.60 -8.38
CA LYS A 245 -5.48 -0.40 -9.50
C LYS A 245 -4.74 -0.55 -10.83
N LYS A 246 -5.38 -1.09 -11.85
CA LYS A 246 -4.80 -1.16 -13.21
C LYS A 246 -4.45 0.23 -13.78
N ASP A 247 -5.17 1.28 -13.43
CA ASP A 247 -4.91 2.59 -14.06
C ASP A 247 -3.84 3.39 -13.29
N ASN A 248 -3.27 2.81 -12.23
CA ASN A 248 -2.34 3.51 -11.35
C ASN A 248 -1.08 2.69 -11.06
N LEU A 249 0.03 3.10 -11.66
CA LEU A 249 1.34 2.50 -11.42
C LEU A 249 1.80 2.78 -9.99
N LYS A 250 2.13 1.72 -9.27
CA LYS A 250 2.60 1.85 -7.89
C LYS A 250 4.12 1.79 -7.84
N LEU A 251 4.74 2.86 -7.33
CA LEU A 251 6.18 2.88 -7.07
C LEU A 251 6.56 1.78 -6.07
N MET A 252 7.51 0.93 -6.45
CA MET A 252 8.04 -0.12 -5.60
C MET A 252 9.07 0.45 -4.62
N GLN A 253 9.04 -0.02 -3.38
CA GLN A 253 9.94 0.43 -2.32
C GLN A 253 10.59 -0.79 -1.66
N LEU A 254 11.78 -0.58 -1.12
CA LEU A 254 12.52 -1.59 -0.37
C LEU A 254 11.66 -2.13 0.79
N HIS A 255 11.69 -3.45 0.99
CA HIS A 255 10.91 -4.16 2.01
C HIS A 255 9.38 -4.12 1.85
N ASN A 256 8.86 -3.63 0.71
CA ASN A 256 7.44 -3.82 0.43
C ASN A 256 7.14 -5.32 0.25
N THR A 257 5.97 -5.71 0.75
CA THR A 257 5.40 -7.05 0.50
C THR A 257 4.21 -6.91 -0.44
N PHE A 258 4.11 -7.79 -1.40
CA PHE A 258 3.00 -7.88 -2.32
C PHE A 258 2.33 -9.25 -2.20
N LEU A 259 1.02 -9.26 -2.38
CA LEU A 259 0.18 -10.45 -2.44
C LEU A 259 -0.44 -10.52 -3.84
N ILE A 260 -0.25 -11.66 -4.49
CA ILE A 260 -0.85 -11.98 -5.78
C ILE A 260 -1.64 -13.27 -5.66
N GLY A 261 -2.76 -13.35 -6.37
CA GLY A 261 -3.69 -14.46 -6.21
C GLY A 261 -4.33 -14.50 -4.81
N ALA A 262 -4.55 -15.70 -4.27
CA ALA A 262 -5.16 -15.85 -2.95
C ALA A 262 -4.15 -15.69 -1.81
N ASP A 263 -2.97 -16.31 -1.95
CA ASP A 263 -2.03 -16.60 -0.86
C ASP A 263 -0.54 -16.55 -1.26
N THR A 264 -0.21 -16.03 -2.45
CA THR A 264 1.17 -16.01 -2.92
C THR A 264 1.82 -14.65 -2.66
N TYR A 265 2.89 -14.65 -1.86
CA TYR A 265 3.58 -13.43 -1.45
C TYR A 265 4.93 -13.30 -2.14
N PHE A 266 5.33 -12.06 -2.42
CA PHE A 266 6.72 -11.74 -2.67
C PHE A 266 7.16 -10.48 -1.95
N HIS A 267 8.45 -10.43 -1.63
CA HIS A 267 9.06 -9.39 -0.79
C HIS A 267 10.21 -8.72 -1.53
N ILE A 268 10.23 -7.38 -1.56
CA ILE A 268 11.33 -6.62 -2.17
C ILE A 268 12.52 -6.63 -1.23
N MET A 269 13.56 -7.35 -1.61
CA MET A 269 14.76 -7.56 -0.80
C MET A 269 15.81 -6.48 -1.04
N GLU A 270 16.00 -6.08 -2.30
CA GLU A 270 16.92 -5.02 -2.68
C GLU A 270 16.34 -4.27 -3.90
N ILE A 271 16.58 -2.97 -3.95
CA ILE A 271 16.17 -2.12 -5.07
C ILE A 271 17.25 -1.09 -5.37
N LYS A 272 17.64 -1.00 -6.63
CA LYS A 272 18.50 0.05 -7.16
C LYS A 272 17.84 0.60 -8.42
N SER A 273 17.50 1.88 -8.39
CA SER A 273 16.75 2.53 -9.46
C SER A 273 17.55 3.61 -10.17
N LYS A 274 18.29 4.42 -9.40
CA LYS A 274 18.96 5.64 -9.87
C LYS A 274 20.47 5.45 -10.03
N PRO A 275 21.09 6.15 -11.00
CA PRO A 275 22.52 6.10 -11.20
C PRO A 275 23.27 6.71 -10.02
N ILE A 276 24.42 6.12 -9.70
CA ILE A 276 25.38 6.74 -8.80
C ILE A 276 26.08 7.85 -9.60
N GLU A 277 26.00 9.10 -9.15
CA GLU A 277 26.57 10.28 -9.85
C GLU A 277 28.12 10.29 -9.94
N ILE A 278 28.80 9.22 -9.51
CA ILE A 278 30.26 9.16 -9.45
C ILE A 278 30.83 8.83 -10.84
N LYS A 279 31.38 9.84 -11.52
CA LYS A 279 31.76 9.81 -12.93
C LYS A 279 33.02 8.98 -13.29
N GLN A 280 33.77 8.38 -12.36
CA GLN A 280 35.19 8.06 -12.62
C GLN A 280 35.63 6.58 -12.74
N LYS A 281 34.80 5.53 -12.63
CA LYS A 281 35.30 4.12 -12.70
C LYS A 281 34.42 3.05 -13.40
N ARG A 282 33.59 3.41 -14.39
CA ARG A 282 32.53 2.51 -14.93
C ARG A 282 32.96 1.14 -15.49
N ASN A 283 34.09 0.99 -16.20
CA ASN A 283 34.37 -0.25 -16.94
C ASN A 283 34.83 -1.44 -16.07
N LYS A 284 35.56 -1.20 -14.97
CA LYS A 284 35.96 -2.31 -14.07
C LYS A 284 34.78 -2.86 -13.26
N ASP A 285 33.70 -2.11 -13.15
CA ASP A 285 32.54 -2.45 -12.33
C ASP A 285 31.62 -3.46 -13.04
N LEU A 286 31.60 -3.52 -14.38
CA LEU A 286 30.65 -4.35 -15.11
C LEU A 286 30.95 -5.86 -15.01
N ASN A 287 32.20 -6.28 -15.21
CA ASN A 287 32.58 -7.70 -15.04
C ASN A 287 32.40 -8.15 -13.59
N GLN A 288 32.64 -7.26 -12.64
CA GLN A 288 32.40 -7.55 -11.22
C GLN A 288 30.91 -7.67 -10.89
N PHE A 289 30.05 -6.88 -11.56
CA PHE A 289 28.61 -7.00 -11.45
C PHE A 289 28.11 -8.38 -11.93
N TYR A 290 28.58 -8.86 -13.09
CA TYR A 290 28.21 -10.21 -13.56
C TYR A 290 28.75 -11.32 -12.65
N ASN A 291 29.95 -11.15 -12.09
CA ASN A 291 30.45 -12.05 -11.06
C ASN A 291 29.56 -12.09 -9.81
N ALA A 292 29.01 -10.94 -9.39
CA ALA A 292 28.06 -10.88 -8.28
C ALA A 292 26.73 -11.56 -8.62
N LEU A 293 26.21 -11.39 -9.84
CA LEU A 293 25.00 -12.07 -10.33
C LEU A 293 25.19 -13.59 -10.41
N ALA A 294 26.31 -14.06 -10.96
CA ALA A 294 26.64 -15.49 -11.02
C ALA A 294 26.69 -16.11 -9.62
N LYS A 295 27.24 -15.37 -8.64
CA LYS A 295 27.24 -15.78 -7.22
C LYS A 295 25.82 -15.86 -6.64
N GLU A 296 24.94 -14.90 -6.92
CA GLU A 296 23.53 -14.94 -6.49
C GLU A 296 22.79 -16.13 -7.12
N HIS A 297 23.01 -16.41 -8.41
CA HIS A 297 22.44 -17.57 -9.10
C HIS A 297 22.90 -18.89 -8.48
N ILE A 298 24.21 -19.10 -8.34
CA ILE A 298 24.77 -20.38 -7.86
C ILE A 298 24.46 -20.61 -6.37
N ARG A 299 24.63 -19.58 -5.53
CA ARG A 299 24.51 -19.76 -4.07
C ARG A 299 23.07 -19.73 -3.57
N LYS A 300 22.20 -18.96 -4.21
CA LYS A 300 20.81 -18.73 -3.75
C LYS A 300 19.75 -19.25 -4.72
N GLY A 301 20.16 -19.84 -5.84
CA GLY A 301 19.23 -20.27 -6.88
C GLY A 301 18.46 -19.09 -7.51
N ALA A 302 19.04 -17.89 -7.51
CA ALA A 302 18.36 -16.72 -8.03
C ALA A 302 18.16 -16.82 -9.55
N LYS A 303 16.94 -16.55 -10.01
CA LYS A 303 16.59 -16.44 -11.43
C LYS A 303 16.84 -15.01 -11.90
N ILE A 304 17.64 -14.84 -12.95
CA ILE A 304 18.07 -13.53 -13.45
C ILE A 304 17.29 -13.19 -14.71
N HIS A 305 16.77 -11.97 -14.79
CA HIS A 305 15.91 -11.47 -15.85
C HIS A 305 16.39 -10.14 -16.41
N GLY A 306 16.07 -9.84 -17.67
CA GLY A 306 16.33 -8.53 -18.29
C GLY A 306 17.75 -8.32 -18.82
N LEU A 307 18.54 -9.39 -18.93
CA LEU A 307 19.82 -9.36 -19.65
C LEU A 307 19.57 -9.41 -21.15
N SER A 308 20.38 -8.67 -21.91
CA SER A 308 20.51 -8.90 -23.36
C SER A 308 21.18 -10.25 -23.65
N LEU A 309 21.12 -10.70 -24.91
CA LEU A 309 21.70 -11.98 -25.32
C LEU A 309 23.20 -12.05 -24.98
N GLU A 310 23.97 -11.02 -25.34
CA GLU A 310 25.40 -10.91 -25.05
C GLU A 310 25.70 -10.96 -23.55
N GLU A 311 24.94 -10.19 -22.75
CA GLU A 311 25.10 -10.18 -21.29
C GLU A 311 24.73 -11.54 -20.67
N SER A 312 23.74 -12.25 -21.24
CA SER A 312 23.36 -13.60 -20.81
C SER A 312 24.44 -14.63 -21.12
N GLU A 313 25.06 -14.56 -22.29
CA GLU A 313 26.19 -15.43 -22.66
C GLU A 313 27.38 -15.19 -21.73
N GLN A 314 27.70 -13.93 -21.44
CA GLN A 314 28.73 -13.56 -20.48
C GLN A 314 28.45 -14.12 -19.07
N LEU A 315 27.20 -13.99 -18.59
CA LEU A 315 26.80 -14.55 -17.31
C LEU A 315 26.92 -16.08 -17.29
N ASN A 316 26.51 -16.76 -18.35
CA ASN A 316 26.58 -18.22 -18.48
C ASN A 316 28.04 -18.73 -18.48
N ALA A 317 28.94 -18.04 -19.17
CA ALA A 317 30.37 -18.35 -19.15
C ALA A 317 30.93 -18.27 -17.72
N LEU A 318 30.60 -17.21 -16.97
CA LEU A 318 31.01 -17.06 -15.57
C LEU A 318 30.40 -18.13 -14.66
N ILE A 319 29.12 -18.47 -14.84
CA ILE A 319 28.46 -19.54 -14.07
C ILE A 319 29.18 -20.88 -14.27
N ASN A 320 29.55 -21.21 -15.51
CA ASN A 320 30.29 -22.42 -15.82
C ASN A 320 31.69 -22.42 -15.20
N GLU A 321 32.40 -21.29 -15.27
CA GLU A 321 33.70 -21.12 -14.62
C GLU A 321 33.62 -21.35 -13.09
N PHE A 322 32.60 -20.82 -12.43
CA PHE A 322 32.39 -21.05 -11.00
C PHE A 322 32.10 -22.53 -10.66
N ARG A 323 31.43 -23.26 -11.55
CA ARG A 323 31.15 -24.69 -11.39
C ARG A 323 32.41 -25.55 -11.57
N THR A 324 33.28 -25.22 -12.52
CA THR A 324 34.49 -26.01 -12.80
C THR A 324 35.60 -25.75 -11.78
N ASN A 325 35.81 -24.49 -11.39
CA ASN A 325 37.03 -24.12 -10.67
C ASN A 325 36.95 -24.34 -9.15
N ASN A 326 35.83 -24.82 -8.60
CA ASN A 326 35.58 -24.96 -7.16
C ASN A 326 36.05 -23.73 -6.35
N LEU A 327 36.06 -22.56 -7.00
CA LEU A 327 36.70 -21.36 -6.48
C LEU A 327 35.83 -20.84 -5.35
N ARG A 328 36.21 -21.21 -4.12
CA ARG A 328 35.71 -20.63 -2.87
C ARG A 328 36.22 -19.20 -2.74
N GLN A 329 35.86 -18.32 -3.68
CA GLN A 329 36.12 -16.89 -3.52
C GLN A 329 35.37 -16.40 -2.29
N ARG A 330 36.14 -16.02 -1.27
CA ARG A 330 35.66 -15.59 0.05
C ARG A 330 35.09 -14.17 0.04
N ALA A 331 35.43 -13.34 -0.94
CA ALA A 331 34.95 -11.95 -0.96
C ALA A 331 33.44 -11.88 -1.23
N PRO A 332 32.65 -11.28 -0.32
CA PRO A 332 31.24 -11.01 -0.53
C PRO A 332 31.09 -9.80 -1.46
N HIS A 333 30.69 -10.02 -2.71
CA HIS A 333 30.25 -8.91 -3.58
C HIS A 333 28.76 -8.68 -3.35
N LYS A 334 28.38 -7.47 -2.96
CA LYS A 334 26.98 -7.07 -2.82
C LYS A 334 26.55 -6.36 -4.11
N LEU A 335 25.40 -6.73 -4.68
CA LEU A 335 24.88 -6.12 -5.91
C LEU A 335 24.74 -4.59 -5.78
N SER A 336 24.45 -4.10 -4.58
CA SER A 336 24.26 -2.67 -4.30
C SER A 336 25.49 -1.80 -4.61
N GLN A 337 26.68 -2.41 -4.66
CA GLN A 337 27.95 -1.73 -4.94
C GLN A 337 28.09 -1.30 -6.41
N TYR A 338 27.35 -1.89 -7.33
CA TYR A 338 27.53 -1.69 -8.78
C TYR A 338 26.49 -0.75 -9.35
N ASP A 339 26.90 0.20 -10.20
CA ASP A 339 26.03 1.20 -10.82
C ASP A 339 25.18 0.64 -11.98
N ARG A 340 24.30 -0.31 -11.66
CA ARG A 340 23.30 -0.87 -12.59
C ARG A 340 21.94 -0.92 -11.89
N PRO A 341 20.83 -0.51 -12.54
CA PRO A 341 19.50 -0.72 -12.00
C PRO A 341 19.21 -2.20 -11.83
N TYR A 342 18.70 -2.56 -10.66
CA TYR A 342 18.17 -3.89 -10.44
C TYR A 342 17.06 -3.88 -9.39
N LEU A 343 16.15 -4.84 -9.51
CA LEU A 343 15.14 -5.15 -8.52
C LEU A 343 15.31 -6.61 -8.12
N LYS A 344 15.46 -6.86 -6.82
CA LYS A 344 15.56 -8.22 -6.29
C LYS A 344 14.40 -8.47 -5.33
N PHE A 345 13.66 -9.53 -5.59
CA PHE A 345 12.61 -9.98 -4.68
C PHE A 345 12.66 -11.48 -4.44
N ALA A 346 12.01 -11.92 -3.37
CA ALA A 346 11.88 -13.32 -3.01
C ALA A 346 10.40 -13.72 -2.92
N PHE A 347 10.02 -14.82 -3.57
CA PHE A 347 8.71 -15.46 -3.40
C PHE A 347 8.71 -16.33 -2.16
N ASN A 348 7.63 -16.21 -1.40
CA ASN A 348 7.27 -17.19 -0.39
C ASN A 348 5.96 -17.84 -0.85
N SER A 349 6.07 -19.04 -1.42
CA SER A 349 4.93 -19.84 -1.84
C SER A 349 4.82 -21.06 -0.92
N PRO A 350 3.71 -21.21 -0.16
CA PRO A 350 3.54 -22.34 0.73
C PRO A 350 3.50 -23.67 -0.01
N SER A 351 3.08 -23.69 -1.28
CA SER A 351 3.05 -24.91 -2.09
C SER A 351 4.44 -25.40 -2.53
N ILE A 352 5.45 -24.53 -2.56
CA ILE A 352 6.76 -24.86 -3.13
C ILE A 352 7.80 -25.16 -2.03
N ASN A 353 7.52 -24.86 -0.75
CA ASN A 353 8.43 -25.02 0.39
C ASN A 353 9.86 -24.46 0.18
N GLN A 354 10.07 -23.69 -0.90
CA GLN A 354 11.35 -23.16 -1.31
C GLN A 354 11.17 -21.69 -1.68
N ILE A 355 12.03 -20.85 -1.10
CA ILE A 355 12.09 -19.43 -1.42
C ILE A 355 12.75 -19.29 -2.79
N GLN A 356 12.00 -18.81 -3.78
CA GLN A 356 12.54 -18.50 -5.10
C GLN A 356 12.92 -17.02 -5.16
N THR A 357 14.20 -16.75 -5.41
CA THR A 357 14.69 -15.37 -5.58
C THR A 357 14.72 -15.01 -7.06
N HIS A 358 14.25 -13.81 -7.40
CA HIS A 358 14.32 -13.26 -8.75
C HIS A 358 15.05 -11.92 -8.73
N ILE A 359 15.87 -11.68 -9.75
CA ILE A 359 16.62 -10.44 -9.95
C ILE A 359 16.32 -9.93 -11.35
N PHE A 360 15.70 -8.75 -11.44
CA PHE A 360 15.41 -8.05 -12.68
C PHE A 360 16.48 -6.99 -12.88
N ILE A 361 17.02 -6.94 -14.08
CA ILE A 361 18.07 -6.00 -14.46
C ILE A 361 17.49 -5.10 -15.54
N ALA A 362 17.76 -3.81 -15.42
CA ALA A 362 17.40 -2.82 -16.43
C ALA A 362 18.62 -1.98 -16.78
N LYS A 363 18.52 -1.20 -17.85
CA LYS A 363 19.47 -0.15 -18.23
C LYS A 363 18.85 1.21 -17.89
N TYR A 364 19.69 2.17 -17.49
CA TYR A 364 19.22 3.54 -17.24
C TYR A 364 18.60 4.11 -18.52
N ASP A 365 17.59 4.95 -18.34
CA ASP A 365 16.89 5.67 -19.41
C ASP A 365 16.21 4.77 -20.48
N GLU A 366 16.13 3.47 -20.23
CA GLU A 366 15.39 2.49 -21.02
C GLU A 366 14.14 2.00 -20.26
N GLU A 367 13.12 1.56 -21.00
CA GLU A 367 11.91 0.98 -20.42
C GLU A 367 11.94 -0.55 -20.49
N TYR A 368 11.64 -1.21 -19.38
CA TYR A 368 11.54 -2.67 -19.29
C TYR A 368 10.20 -3.05 -18.66
N VAL A 369 9.58 -4.10 -19.19
CA VAL A 369 8.34 -4.65 -18.65
C VAL A 369 8.51 -6.15 -18.45
N PHE A 370 8.42 -6.59 -17.20
CA PHE A 370 8.46 -7.99 -16.81
C PHE A 370 7.10 -8.45 -16.34
N LYS A 371 6.66 -9.62 -16.81
CA LYS A 371 5.33 -10.17 -16.55
C LYS A 371 5.42 -11.27 -15.50
N ILE A 372 4.52 -11.21 -14.53
CA ILE A 372 4.31 -12.25 -13.52
C ILE A 372 2.94 -12.87 -13.77
N GLY A 373 2.85 -14.21 -13.78
CA GLY A 373 1.58 -14.90 -13.94
C GLY A 373 1.75 -16.41 -14.06
N ARG A 374 0.64 -17.13 -14.27
CA ARG A 374 0.70 -18.59 -14.50
C ARG A 374 0.93 -18.99 -15.96
N SER A 375 0.89 -18.04 -16.89
CA SER A 375 1.15 -18.32 -18.32
C SER A 375 2.63 -18.62 -18.55
N GLN A 376 2.93 -19.46 -19.54
CA GLN A 376 4.30 -19.73 -20.01
C GLN A 376 4.93 -18.51 -20.70
N GLU A 377 4.12 -17.53 -21.10
CA GLU A 377 4.56 -16.28 -21.71
C GLU A 377 5.07 -15.25 -20.68
N CYS A 378 4.98 -15.57 -19.38
CA CYS A 378 5.43 -14.67 -18.31
C CYS A 378 6.91 -14.92 -17.99
N ASP A 379 7.66 -13.84 -17.73
CA ASP A 379 9.05 -13.92 -17.26
C ASP A 379 9.16 -14.66 -15.92
N VAL A 380 8.14 -14.47 -15.07
CA VAL A 380 7.99 -15.20 -13.83
C VAL A 380 6.72 -16.03 -13.87
N ILE A 381 6.92 -17.34 -13.96
CA ILE A 381 5.85 -18.34 -14.01
C ILE A 381 5.53 -18.82 -12.60
N ILE A 382 4.28 -18.65 -12.19
CA ILE A 382 3.75 -19.12 -10.91
C ILE A 382 2.60 -20.07 -11.19
N ASN A 383 2.86 -21.37 -11.08
CA ASN A 383 1.92 -22.42 -11.44
C ASN A 383 0.87 -22.66 -10.33
N ILE A 384 0.06 -21.64 -10.03
CA ILE A 384 -1.00 -21.67 -9.01
C ILE A 384 -2.30 -21.19 -9.64
N ASN A 385 -3.40 -21.90 -9.41
CA ASN A 385 -4.69 -21.62 -10.05
C ASN A 385 -5.30 -20.26 -9.66
N THR A 386 -4.98 -19.79 -8.46
CA THR A 386 -5.43 -18.48 -7.98
C THR A 386 -4.64 -17.33 -8.59
N VAL A 387 -3.54 -17.59 -9.30
CA VAL A 387 -2.77 -16.58 -10.02
C VAL A 387 -3.28 -16.48 -11.44
N SER A 388 -3.57 -15.27 -11.90
CA SER A 388 -4.06 -15.03 -13.27
C SER A 388 -3.00 -15.40 -14.30
N ARG A 389 -3.40 -15.69 -15.55
CA ARG A 389 -2.46 -15.99 -16.64
C ARG A 389 -1.40 -14.90 -16.78
N ARG A 390 -1.82 -13.65 -16.68
CA ARG A 390 -0.99 -12.45 -16.58
C ARG A 390 -1.51 -11.66 -15.39
N GLN A 391 -0.81 -11.76 -14.26
CA GLN A 391 -1.27 -11.32 -12.95
C GLN A 391 -0.81 -9.90 -12.63
N ALA A 392 0.45 -9.60 -12.88
CA ALA A 392 1.03 -8.29 -12.61
C ALA A 392 2.17 -8.01 -13.58
N GLN A 393 2.50 -6.72 -13.75
CA GLN A 393 3.67 -6.27 -14.48
C GLN A 393 4.60 -5.49 -13.56
N ILE A 394 5.89 -5.75 -13.67
CA ILE A 394 6.96 -4.96 -13.09
C ILE A 394 7.55 -4.13 -14.20
N ILE A 395 7.54 -2.81 -14.02
CA ILE A 395 7.91 -1.85 -15.05
C ILE A 395 9.07 -1.02 -14.52
N TYR A 396 10.20 -1.03 -15.23
CA TYR A 396 11.25 -0.05 -15.03
C TYR A 396 11.06 1.06 -16.06
N LYS A 397 10.90 2.30 -15.61
CA LYS A 397 10.85 3.48 -16.48
C LYS A 397 11.23 4.73 -15.70
N ASN A 398 11.72 5.77 -16.38
CA ASN A 398 12.15 7.02 -15.74
C ASN A 398 13.10 6.79 -14.55
N ASN A 399 13.97 5.79 -14.65
CA ASN A 399 14.89 5.36 -13.61
C ASN A 399 14.23 4.96 -12.27
N GLU A 400 13.00 4.43 -12.33
CA GLU A 400 12.21 3.97 -11.19
C GLU A 400 11.50 2.64 -11.48
N TRP A 401 11.30 1.83 -10.44
CA TRP A 401 10.59 0.54 -10.53
C TRP A 401 9.15 0.69 -10.06
N PHE A 402 8.22 0.25 -10.91
CA PHE A 402 6.79 0.28 -10.68
C PHE A 402 6.20 -1.13 -10.75
N ILE A 403 5.05 -1.30 -10.10
CA ILE A 403 4.20 -2.48 -10.23
C ILE A 403 2.80 -2.06 -10.67
N HIS A 404 2.18 -2.92 -11.47
CA HIS A 404 0.88 -2.75 -12.09
C HIS A 404 0.07 -4.05 -12.01
N ASP A 405 -1.24 -3.95 -11.83
CA ASP A 405 -2.14 -5.12 -11.78
C ASP A 405 -2.68 -5.48 -13.17
N GLY A 406 -2.62 -6.77 -13.50
CA GLY A 406 -3.12 -7.31 -14.76
C GLY A 406 -2.21 -7.00 -15.95
N GLU A 407 -2.82 -6.90 -17.13
CA GLU A 407 -2.11 -6.50 -18.36
C GLU A 407 -3.06 -5.79 -19.32
N GLY A 408 -2.62 -4.66 -19.86
CA GLY A 408 -3.41 -3.84 -20.78
C GLY A 408 -4.68 -3.33 -20.10
N ILE A 409 -5.84 -3.68 -20.64
CA ILE A 409 -7.15 -3.19 -20.15
C ILE A 409 -7.73 -4.09 -19.05
N ARG A 410 -7.21 -5.32 -18.91
CA ARG A 410 -7.76 -6.35 -18.03
C ARG A 410 -7.05 -6.37 -16.68
N GLU A 411 -7.82 -6.26 -15.60
CA GLU A 411 -7.35 -6.52 -14.23
C GLU A 411 -7.10 -8.02 -14.03
N SER A 412 -6.30 -8.35 -13.02
CA SER A 412 -6.15 -9.74 -12.61
C SER A 412 -7.40 -10.20 -11.84
N ALA A 413 -7.77 -11.48 -11.95
CA ALA A 413 -9.01 -12.00 -11.38
C ALA A 413 -9.07 -11.86 -9.83
N ASN A 414 -7.91 -11.94 -9.19
CA ASN A 414 -7.79 -11.93 -7.73
C ASN A 414 -7.13 -10.64 -7.21
N GLY A 415 -6.82 -9.69 -8.10
CA GLY A 415 -6.09 -8.47 -7.79
C GLY A 415 -4.63 -8.69 -7.40
N THR A 416 -3.85 -7.63 -7.49
CA THR A 416 -2.50 -7.52 -6.95
C THR A 416 -2.54 -6.52 -5.80
N TRP A 417 -2.04 -6.91 -4.64
CA TRP A 417 -2.20 -6.17 -3.40
C TRP A 417 -0.85 -5.84 -2.78
N GLN A 418 -0.72 -4.66 -2.20
CA GLN A 418 0.48 -4.21 -1.48
C GLN A 418 0.20 -4.19 0.02
N SER A 419 1.03 -4.85 0.82
CA SER A 419 0.94 -4.81 2.28
C SER A 419 1.16 -3.39 2.80
N LEU A 420 0.39 -3.00 3.81
CA LEU A 420 0.64 -1.79 4.59
C LEU A 420 1.86 -1.92 5.51
N GLN A 421 2.21 -3.15 5.89
CA GLN A 421 3.36 -3.45 6.72
C GLN A 421 4.63 -3.63 5.87
N ASN A 422 5.78 -3.25 6.44
CA ASN A 422 7.07 -3.58 5.84
C ASN A 422 7.47 -5.01 6.19
N TYR A 423 8.13 -5.69 5.25
CA TYR A 423 8.65 -7.03 5.46
C TYR A 423 9.61 -7.12 6.65
N SER A 424 10.46 -6.10 6.82
CA SER A 424 11.41 -6.04 7.94
C SER A 424 10.72 -5.95 9.31
N THR A 425 9.55 -5.30 9.39
CA THR A 425 8.84 -5.10 10.65
C THR A 425 8.07 -6.34 11.12
N ARG A 426 7.71 -7.25 10.19
CA ARG A 426 6.89 -8.42 10.50
C ARG A 426 7.62 -9.47 11.36
N ASN A 427 8.95 -9.50 11.28
CA ASN A 427 9.78 -10.47 12.00
C ASN A 427 10.24 -9.96 13.38
N HIS A 428 9.87 -8.75 13.78
CA HIS A 428 10.21 -8.25 15.10
C HIS A 428 9.19 -8.71 16.14
N GLU A 429 9.67 -9.14 17.31
CA GLU A 429 8.83 -9.51 18.46
C GLU A 429 7.92 -8.37 18.92
N LYS A 430 8.35 -7.12 18.69
CA LYS A 430 7.56 -5.93 18.98
C LYS A 430 6.60 -5.65 17.82
N LYS A 431 5.30 -5.74 18.10
CA LYS A 431 4.22 -5.31 17.20
C LYS A 431 4.31 -3.81 16.93
N ILE A 432 4.86 -3.41 15.78
CA ILE A 432 4.95 -2.00 15.34
C ILE A 432 3.87 -1.73 14.32
N GLN A 433 2.98 -0.78 14.62
CA GLN A 433 1.91 -0.37 13.70
C GLN A 433 2.49 0.16 12.38
N SER A 434 1.78 -0.10 11.29
CA SER A 434 2.16 0.43 9.98
C SER A 434 2.05 1.96 9.92
N LYS A 435 2.77 2.57 8.97
CA LYS A 435 2.64 4.00 8.70
C LYS A 435 1.24 4.31 8.16
N PRO A 436 0.57 5.39 8.63
CA PRO A 436 -0.73 5.78 8.12
C PRO A 436 -0.73 5.96 6.60
N ARG A 437 -1.72 5.35 5.92
CA ARG A 437 -1.95 5.51 4.48
C ARG A 437 -3.21 6.29 4.23
N LEU A 438 -3.10 7.33 3.40
CA LEU A 438 -4.25 8.11 2.96
C LEU A 438 -5.25 7.21 2.22
N ILE A 439 -6.52 7.30 2.60
CA ILE A 439 -7.62 6.63 1.91
C ILE A 439 -8.10 7.50 0.76
N GLU A 440 -8.22 6.87 -0.40
CA GLU A 440 -8.71 7.48 -1.63
C GLU A 440 -10.12 6.97 -1.95
N ASP A 441 -10.84 7.68 -2.81
CA ASP A 441 -12.12 7.20 -3.32
C ASP A 441 -11.95 5.92 -4.15
N GLN A 442 -12.91 5.01 -4.02
CA GLN A 442 -12.87 3.67 -4.61
C GLN A 442 -11.62 2.88 -4.19
N MET A 443 -11.05 3.16 -3.02
CA MET A 443 -9.93 2.37 -2.48
C MET A 443 -10.46 1.03 -1.98
N GLU A 444 -9.73 -0.04 -2.29
CA GLU A 444 -10.03 -1.38 -1.81
C GLU A 444 -8.86 -1.89 -0.97
N ILE A 445 -9.18 -2.46 0.18
CA ILE A 445 -8.22 -3.19 1.01
C ILE A 445 -8.66 -4.63 1.20
N LYS A 446 -7.70 -5.52 1.34
CA LYS A 446 -7.88 -6.93 1.63
C LYS A 446 -7.41 -7.23 3.05
N ILE A 447 -8.29 -7.86 3.83
CA ILE A 447 -8.05 -8.38 5.18
C ILE A 447 -8.47 -9.86 5.17
N SER A 448 -7.48 -10.73 5.03
CA SER A 448 -7.72 -12.15 4.74
C SER A 448 -8.63 -12.31 3.51
N GLU A 449 -9.74 -13.05 3.61
CA GLU A 449 -10.73 -13.22 2.52
C GLU A 449 -11.74 -12.07 2.39
N ASN A 450 -11.65 -11.03 3.23
CA ASN A 450 -12.57 -9.89 3.18
C ASN A 450 -11.95 -8.76 2.34
N ILE A 451 -12.74 -8.21 1.43
CA ILE A 451 -12.43 -6.96 0.75
C ILE A 451 -13.29 -5.86 1.38
N VAL A 452 -12.63 -4.78 1.79
CA VAL A 452 -13.28 -3.58 2.31
C VAL A 452 -13.06 -2.45 1.29
N LYS A 453 -14.15 -1.89 0.80
CA LYS A 453 -14.16 -0.82 -0.20
C LYS A 453 -14.65 0.49 0.41
N PHE A 454 -13.96 1.58 0.08
CA PHE A 454 -14.28 2.93 0.53
C PHE A 454 -14.81 3.76 -0.63
N ASP A 455 -16.07 4.19 -0.53
CA ASP A 455 -16.75 5.03 -1.51
C ASP A 455 -17.05 6.41 -0.91
N PHE A 456 -16.49 7.47 -1.49
CA PHE A 456 -16.62 8.83 -1.00
C PHE A 456 -17.86 9.49 -1.62
N VAL A 457 -18.89 9.73 -0.82
CA VAL A 457 -20.15 10.32 -1.30
C VAL A 457 -20.25 11.79 -0.86
N ASN A 458 -20.65 12.67 -1.78
CA ASN A 458 -20.76 14.12 -1.59
C ASN A 458 -19.47 14.85 -1.17
N PHE A 459 -18.31 14.19 -1.23
CA PHE A 459 -17.02 14.86 -1.09
C PHE A 459 -16.74 15.69 -2.36
N GLY A 460 -16.70 17.01 -2.23
CA GLY A 460 -16.56 17.96 -3.35
C GLY A 460 -17.90 18.56 -3.83
N ILE A 461 -19.01 17.85 -3.62
CA ILE A 461 -20.37 18.41 -3.72
C ILE A 461 -20.72 18.99 -2.35
N THR A 462 -20.00 20.00 -1.88
CA THR A 462 -20.52 20.81 -0.79
C THR A 462 -21.74 21.56 -1.31
N LYS A 463 -22.92 20.95 -1.23
CA LYS A 463 -24.16 21.70 -1.05
C LYS A 463 -23.96 22.47 0.26
N LYS A 464 -23.55 23.73 0.13
CA LYS A 464 -23.82 24.78 1.09
C LYS A 464 -23.41 24.46 2.54
N ARG A 465 -22.11 24.28 2.82
CA ARG A 465 -21.59 25.29 3.76
C ARG A 465 -21.52 26.54 2.94
N LYS A 466 -22.61 27.32 2.97
CA LYS A 466 -22.49 28.75 2.70
C LYS A 466 -21.37 29.16 3.63
N LEU A 467 -20.16 29.32 3.10
CA LEU A 467 -19.32 30.42 3.53
C LEU A 467 -20.31 31.57 3.46
N ASN A 468 -20.88 31.90 4.63
CA ASN A 468 -22.12 32.66 4.66
C ASN A 468 -21.81 33.90 3.84
N GLN A 469 -22.71 34.35 2.96
CA GLN A 469 -22.39 35.53 2.16
C GLN A 469 -21.93 36.66 3.09
N ALA A 470 -22.48 36.71 4.31
CA ALA A 470 -21.94 37.35 5.50
C ALA A 470 -20.46 37.04 5.77
N LEU A 471 -20.05 35.82 6.17
CA LEU A 471 -18.64 35.49 6.45
C LEU A 471 -17.66 35.78 5.27
N ILE A 472 -18.08 35.55 4.02
CA ILE A 472 -17.28 35.96 2.85
C ILE A 472 -17.20 37.48 2.80
N GLN A 473 -18.30 38.19 2.97
CA GLN A 473 -18.30 39.65 2.99
C GLN A 473 -17.47 40.17 4.17
N ASP A 474 -17.60 39.62 5.37
CA ASP A 474 -16.81 39.96 6.56
C ASP A 474 -15.31 39.72 6.36
N LEU A 475 -14.93 38.69 5.59
CA LEU A 475 -13.52 38.42 5.25
C LEU A 475 -13.02 39.23 4.03
N LEU A 476 -13.92 39.70 3.16
CA LEU A 476 -13.59 40.46 1.95
C LEU A 476 -13.64 41.98 2.13
N TRP A 477 -14.43 42.47 3.09
CA TRP A 477 -14.46 43.85 3.58
C TRP A 477 -13.41 44.03 4.68
#